data_AF-A0A3D5H9K9-F1
#
_entry.id   AF-A0A3D5H9K9-F1
#
_cell.length_a   1.000
_cell.length_b   1.000
_cell.length_c   1.000
_cell.angle_alpha   90.00
_cell.angle_beta   90.00
_cell.angle_gamma   90.00
#
_symmetry.space_group_name_H-M   'P 1'
#
loop_
_entity.id
_entity.type
_entity.pdbx_description
1 polymer ?
#
loop_
_entity_poly.entity_id
_entity_poly.type
_entity_poly.pdbx_seq_one_letter_code
_entity_poly.pdbx_strand_id
1 'polypeptide(L)'
;MSDHSHAEKVHIVSYGQYFLIWLGLLALTIITVALGGIDLGDWVVITALTIASIKTMLVLNIFMHLKFEERMFRIFVLVAGITMAIFIILIFSDYAFY
;
A
#
# COMPACT_ATOMS: atom_id res chain seq x y z
N MET A 1 1.80 -20.61 -50.33
CA MET A 1 1.53 -19.16 -50.33
C MET A 1 0.74 -18.88 -49.07
N SER A 2 1.39 -18.16 -48.15
CA SER A 2 0.96 -17.57 -46.87
C SER A 2 -0.53 -17.46 -46.55
N ASP A 3 -0.93 -17.97 -45.37
CA ASP A 3 -1.90 -17.28 -44.51
C ASP A 3 -1.69 -17.68 -43.04
N HIS A 4 -0.68 -17.08 -42.41
CA HIS A 4 -0.54 -17.08 -40.95
C HIS A 4 -1.28 -15.86 -40.39
N SER A 5 -2.54 -16.09 -40.02
CA SER A 5 -3.34 -15.16 -39.20
C SER A 5 -2.71 -15.03 -37.81
N HIS A 6 -1.76 -14.10 -37.67
CA HIS A 6 -1.30 -13.62 -36.37
C HIS A 6 -2.40 -12.75 -35.75
N ALA A 7 -3.36 -13.41 -35.09
CA ALA A 7 -4.21 -12.79 -34.11
C ALA A 7 -3.33 -12.43 -32.90
N GLU A 8 -2.73 -11.25 -32.96
CA GLU A 8 -2.04 -10.62 -31.84
C GLU A 8 -3.05 -10.38 -30.72
N LYS A 9 -3.20 -11.38 -29.84
CA LYS A 9 -3.90 -11.22 -28.58
C LYS A 9 -3.04 -10.31 -27.71
N VAL A 10 -3.26 -9.01 -27.86
CA VAL A 10 -2.72 -7.99 -26.97
C VAL A 10 -3.15 -8.38 -25.56
N HIS A 11 -2.25 -9.01 -24.80
CA HIS A 11 -2.41 -9.26 -23.38
C HIS A 11 -2.32 -7.90 -22.67
N ILE A 12 -3.37 -7.10 -22.81
CA ILE A 12 -3.57 -5.92 -21.97
C ILE A 12 -3.72 -6.43 -20.54
N VAL A 13 -2.63 -6.38 -19.80
CA VAL A 13 -2.65 -6.54 -18.35
C VAL A 13 -3.75 -5.61 -17.84
N SER A 14 -4.78 -6.18 -17.22
CA SER A 14 -6.09 -5.55 -17.03
C SER A 14 -5.97 -4.19 -16.33
N TYR A 15 -6.03 -3.11 -17.11
CA TYR A 15 -6.12 -1.72 -16.60
C TYR A 15 -7.28 -1.57 -15.60
N GLY A 16 -8.34 -2.38 -15.74
CA GLY A 16 -9.48 -2.41 -14.82
C GLY A 16 -9.10 -2.80 -13.40
N GLN A 17 -8.08 -3.64 -13.21
CA GLN A 17 -7.62 -4.01 -11.87
C GLN A 17 -6.98 -2.80 -11.18
N TYR A 18 -6.06 -2.10 -11.86
CA TYR A 18 -5.45 -0.87 -11.32
C TYR A 18 -6.48 0.21 -10.99
N PHE A 19 -7.53 0.35 -11.80
CA PHE A 19 -8.62 1.31 -11.56
C PHE A 19 -9.44 0.98 -10.31
N LEU A 20 -9.81 -0.29 -10.09
CA LEU A 20 -10.51 -0.72 -8.87
C LEU A 20 -9.68 -0.46 -7.61
N ILE A 21 -8.36 -0.63 -7.69
CA ILE A 21 -7.48 -0.44 -6.54
C ILE A 21 -7.20 1.05 -6.30
N TRP A 22 -7.08 1.85 -7.36
CA TRP A 22 -7.08 3.31 -7.25
C TRP A 22 -8.32 3.80 -6.49
N LEU A 23 -9.50 3.26 -6.81
CA LEU A 23 -10.73 3.57 -6.10
C LEU A 23 -10.67 3.13 -4.62
N GLY A 24 -10.12 1.95 -4.33
CA GLY A 24 -9.91 1.47 -2.96
C GLY A 24 -8.97 2.36 -2.13
N LEU A 25 -7.87 2.83 -2.72
CA LEU A 25 -6.95 3.77 -2.08
C LEU A 25 -7.59 5.14 -1.84
N LEU A 26 -8.40 5.59 -2.78
CA LEU A 26 -9.14 6.84 -2.67
C LEU A 26 -10.19 6.75 -1.55
N ALA A 27 -10.93 5.64 -1.48
CA ALA A 27 -11.86 5.37 -0.38
C ALA A 27 -11.16 5.34 0.98
N LEU A 28 -10.03 4.63 1.11
CA LEU A 28 -9.24 4.64 2.35
C LEU A 28 -8.76 6.03 2.74
N THR A 29 -8.37 6.85 1.76
CA THR A 29 -7.92 8.22 2.01
C THR A 29 -9.07 9.11 2.49
N ILE A 30 -10.25 9.00 1.88
CA ILE A 30 -11.47 9.71 2.34
C ILE A 30 -11.80 9.31 3.77
N ILE A 31 -11.77 8.00 4.08
CA ILE A 31 -12.03 7.49 5.43
C ILE A 31 -11.00 8.06 6.42
N THR A 32 -9.73 8.16 6.04
CA THR A 32 -8.67 8.74 6.88
C THR A 32 -8.93 10.21 7.17
N VAL A 33 -9.26 11.00 6.14
CA VAL A 33 -9.52 12.45 6.30
C VAL A 33 -10.78 12.68 7.13
N ALA A 34 -11.82 11.86 6.92
CA ALA A 34 -13.05 11.93 7.71
C ALA A 34 -12.81 11.59 9.18
N LEU A 35 -12.01 10.55 9.47
CA LEU A 35 -11.68 10.17 10.84
C LEU A 35 -10.68 11.14 11.49
N GLY A 36 -9.76 11.73 10.73
CA GLY A 36 -8.82 12.73 11.21
C GLY A 36 -9.45 14.09 11.49
N GLY A 37 -10.63 14.37 10.93
CA GLY A 37 -11.44 15.55 11.25
C GLY A 37 -12.33 15.39 12.49
N ILE A 38 -12.37 14.18 13.08
CA ILE A 38 -13.07 13.91 14.33
C ILE A 38 -12.02 13.95 15.45
N ASP A 39 -12.24 14.77 16.47
CA ASP A 39 -11.38 14.86 17.65
C ASP A 39 -11.45 13.55 18.47
N LEU A 40 -10.65 12.56 18.08
CA LEU A 40 -10.53 11.26 18.78
C LEU A 40 -9.51 11.31 19.95
N GLY A 41 -9.02 12.51 20.32
CA GLY A 41 -8.02 12.68 21.38
C GLY A 41 -6.77 11.83 21.14
N ASP A 42 -6.30 11.11 22.17
CA ASP A 42 -5.10 10.25 22.09
C ASP A 42 -5.24 9.06 21.12
N TRP A 43 -6.47 8.67 20.76
CA TRP A 43 -6.71 7.55 19.85
C TRP A 43 -6.48 7.90 18.37
N VAL A 44 -6.40 9.20 18.04
CA VAL A 44 -6.13 9.68 16.67
C VAL A 44 -4.86 9.04 16.11
N VAL A 45 -3.80 8.94 16.92
CA VAL A 45 -2.50 8.41 16.47
C VAL A 45 -2.63 6.94 16.07
N ILE A 46 -3.27 6.13 16.92
CA ILE A 46 -3.47 4.69 16.69
C ILE A 46 -4.33 4.47 15.45
N THR A 47 -5.42 5.22 15.31
CA THR A 47 -6.31 5.15 14.14
C THR A 47 -5.59 5.55 12.86
N ALA A 48 -4.82 6.65 12.87
CA ALA A 48 -4.05 7.11 11.73
C ALA A 48 -2.99 6.09 11.28
N LEU A 49 -2.25 5.49 12.23
CA LEU A 49 -1.24 4.47 11.96
C LEU A 49 -1.85 3.18 11.38
N THR A 50 -3.01 2.77 11.89
CA THR A 50 -3.73 1.59 11.42
C THR A 50 -4.16 1.79 9.96
N ILE A 51 -4.77 2.94 9.64
CA ILE A 51 -5.24 3.21 8.28
C ILE A 51 -4.05 3.39 7.31
N ALA A 52 -2.99 4.07 7.74
CA ALA A 52 -1.76 4.19 6.96
C ALA A 52 -1.15 2.80 6.64
N SER A 53 -1.19 1.86 7.59
CA SER A 53 -0.73 0.49 7.40
C SER A 53 -1.55 -0.26 6.35
N ILE A 54 -2.89 -0.16 6.40
CA ILE A 54 -3.78 -0.81 5.43
C ILE A 54 -3.57 -0.21 4.03
N LYS A 55 -3.47 1.13 3.92
CA LYS A 55 -3.19 1.82 2.65
C LYS A 55 -1.88 1.33 2.05
N THR A 56 -0.84 1.23 2.87
CA THR A 56 0.50 0.77 2.46
C THR A 56 0.47 -0.70 2.02
N MET A 57 -0.23 -1.58 2.75
CA MET A 57 -0.38 -2.99 2.39
C MET A 57 -1.11 -3.18 1.05
N LEU A 58 -2.13 -2.36 0.79
CA LEU A 58 -2.84 -2.38 -0.49
C LEU A 58 -1.96 -1.88 -1.65
N VAL A 59 -1.14 -0.84 -1.43
CA VAL A 59 -0.15 -0.39 -2.43
C VAL A 59 0.88 -1.47 -2.71
N LEU A 60 1.42 -2.10 -1.67
CA LEU A 60 2.46 -3.14 -1.75
C LEU A 60 2.02 -4.40 -2.48
N ASN A 61 0.79 -4.84 -2.27
CA ASN A 61 0.29 -6.06 -2.87
C ASN A 61 -0.12 -5.86 -4.35
N ILE A 62 -0.40 -4.62 -4.76
CA ILE A 62 -0.98 -4.31 -6.07
C ILE A 62 -0.04 -3.55 -7.01
N PHE A 63 0.53 -2.42 -6.56
CA PHE A 63 1.34 -1.55 -7.42
C PHE A 63 2.75 -2.11 -7.60
N MET A 64 3.30 -2.70 -6.55
CA MET A 64 4.41 -3.62 -6.74
C MET A 64 3.80 -4.92 -7.22
N HIS A 65 4.03 -5.25 -8.48
CA HIS A 65 3.67 -6.52 -9.12
C HIS A 65 4.49 -7.68 -8.52
N LEU A 66 4.47 -7.82 -7.20
CA LEU A 66 5.27 -8.75 -6.41
C LEU A 66 4.79 -10.19 -6.55
N LYS A 67 3.63 -10.37 -7.17
CA LYS A 67 3.07 -11.68 -7.46
C LYS A 67 3.75 -12.38 -8.64
N PHE A 68 4.52 -11.68 -9.49
CA PHE A 68 5.04 -12.32 -10.72
C PHE A 68 6.55 -12.51 -10.85
N GLU A 69 7.49 -11.67 -10.39
CA GLU A 69 8.94 -12.02 -10.60
C GLU A 69 10.01 -11.69 -9.54
N GLU A 70 9.86 -10.79 -8.57
CA GLU A 70 11.04 -10.40 -7.75
C GLU A 70 10.83 -10.64 -6.24
N ARG A 71 11.10 -11.87 -5.79
CA ARG A 71 11.17 -12.24 -4.35
C ARG A 71 12.11 -11.30 -3.57
N MET A 72 13.12 -10.75 -4.23
CA MET A 72 14.05 -9.74 -3.72
C MET A 72 13.36 -8.43 -3.34
N PHE A 73 12.46 -7.91 -4.19
CA PHE A 73 11.73 -6.67 -3.91
C PHE A 73 10.82 -6.81 -2.69
N ARG A 74 10.21 -8.00 -2.49
CA ARG A 74 9.42 -8.30 -1.29
C ARG A 74 10.25 -8.14 -0.02
N ILE A 75 11.45 -8.72 -0.04
CA ILE A 75 12.36 -8.69 1.11
C ILE A 75 12.81 -7.25 1.36
N PHE A 76 13.15 -6.50 0.31
CA PHE A 76 13.58 -5.11 0.45
C PHE A 76 12.51 -4.23 1.11
N VAL A 77 11.24 -4.36 0.70
CA VAL A 77 10.16 -3.58 1.32
C VAL A 77 9.83 -4.06 2.73
N LEU A 78 9.92 -5.37 2.98
CA LEU A 78 9.72 -5.91 4.32
C LEU A 78 10.82 -5.40 5.27
N VAL A 79 12.08 -5.38 4.83
CA VAL A 79 13.20 -4.79 5.57
C VAL A 79 12.99 -3.30 5.80
N ALA A 80 12.61 -2.54 4.76
CA ALA A 80 12.31 -1.10 4.90
C ALA A 80 11.15 -0.86 5.88
N GLY A 81 10.09 -1.68 5.84
CA GLY A 81 8.96 -1.62 6.75
C GLY A 81 9.33 -1.95 8.19
N ILE A 82 10.16 -2.97 8.42
CA ILE A 82 10.69 -3.31 9.75
C ILE A 82 11.54 -2.17 10.29
N THR A 83 12.48 -1.66 9.49
CA THR A 83 13.34 -0.54 9.89
C THR A 83 12.51 0.69 10.25
N MET A 84 11.48 1.02 9.46
CA MET A 84 10.56 2.13 9.76
C MET A 84 9.78 1.88 11.07
N ALA A 85 9.28 0.66 11.29
CA ALA A 85 8.58 0.32 12.53
C ALA A 85 9.48 0.47 13.76
N ILE A 86 10.75 0.04 13.66
CA ILE A 86 11.75 0.22 14.72
C ILE A 86 11.96 1.72 15.01
N PHE A 87 12.11 2.55 13.98
CA PHE A 87 12.23 4.01 14.18
C PHE A 87 11.02 4.61 14.88
N ILE A 88 9.80 4.22 14.50
CA ILE A 88 8.57 4.70 15.15
C ILE A 88 8.56 4.31 16.64
N ILE A 89 8.90 3.07 16.97
CA ILE A 89 8.94 2.59 18.36
C ILE A 89 10.01 3.33 19.16
N LEU A 90 11.21 3.52 18.59
CA LEU A 90 12.30 4.23 19.26
C LEU A 90 11.94 5.70 19.51
N ILE A 91 11.38 6.39 18.52
CA ILE A 91 10.94 7.79 18.68
C ILE A 91 9.84 7.87 19.74
N PHE A 92 8.81 7.02 19.66
CA PHE A 92 7.74 7.04 20.66
C PHE A 92 8.27 6.74 22.07
N SER A 93 9.18 5.79 22.20
CA SER A 93 9.85 5.49 23.45
C SER A 93 10.62 6.69 23.98
N ASP A 94 11.40 7.37 23.13
CA ASP A 94 12.18 8.55 23.52
C ASP A 94 11.28 9.71 23.98
N TYR A 95 10.20 9.99 23.24
CA TYR A 95 9.19 10.99 23.63
C TYR A 95 8.42 10.62 24.90
N ALA A 96 8.19 9.33 25.16
CA ALA A 96 7.49 8.88 26.37
C ALA A 96 8.37 8.94 27.64
N PHE A 97 9.69 9.04 27.50
CA PHE A 97 10.64 9.14 28.61
C PHE A 97 11.08 10.58 28.91
N TYR A 98 10.43 11.59 28.31
CA TYR A 98 10.57 13.02 28.63
C TYR A 98 9.25 13.59 29.15
#